data_AF-A0AAY5F682-F1
#
_entry.id   AF-A0AAY5F682-F1
#
_cell.length_a   1.000
_cell.length_b   1.000
_cell.length_c   1.000
_cell.angle_alpha   90.00
_cell.angle_beta   90.00
_cell.angle_gamma   90.00
#
_symmetry.space_group_name_H-M   'P 1'
#
loop_
_entity.id
_entity.type
_entity.pdbx_description
1 polymer ?
#
loop_
_entity_poly.entity_id
_entity_poly.type
_entity_poly.pdbx_seq_one_letter_code
_entity_poly.pdbx_strand_id
1 'polypeptide(L)'
;RRGMDIPGTSGRCVCAFGAFLSHPLCPSEKFYGTGESFLFLLHPRFKCFRWTGENSFFIKGDLDSFAIGGGSGHFGLWLDETLYLGRSNPCATFSNCSLSEASDFRVLQLEAWTFW
;
A
#
# COMPACT_ATOMS: atom_id res chain seq x y z
N ARG A 1 29.38 5.96 -29.15
CA ARG A 1 29.38 7.15 -28.27
C ARG A 1 29.01 6.64 -26.89
N ARG A 2 29.97 6.64 -25.97
CA ARG A 2 29.84 6.09 -24.62
C ARG A 2 28.97 7.04 -23.78
N GLY A 3 27.84 6.55 -23.29
CA GLY A 3 27.18 7.12 -22.13
C GLY A 3 27.97 6.67 -20.90
N MET A 4 28.30 7.61 -20.04
CA MET A 4 29.11 7.41 -18.85
C MET A 4 28.17 6.99 -17.71
N ASP A 5 28.22 5.74 -17.28
CA ASP A 5 27.48 5.27 -16.12
C ASP A 5 28.07 5.87 -14.85
N ILE A 6 27.19 6.43 -14.00
CA ILE A 6 27.53 6.92 -12.67
C ILE A 6 27.68 5.70 -11.75
N PRO A 7 28.82 5.48 -11.07
CA PRO A 7 29.00 4.32 -10.20
C PRO A 7 28.14 4.48 -8.93
N GLY A 8 27.05 3.72 -8.83
CA GLY A 8 26.21 3.66 -7.61
C GLY A 8 24.75 3.22 -7.79
N THR A 9 24.22 3.20 -9.02
CA THR A 9 22.82 2.85 -9.27
C THR A 9 22.70 1.60 -10.16
N SER A 10 22.98 0.42 -9.60
CA SER A 10 22.47 -0.81 -10.23
C SER A 10 20.94 -0.78 -10.15
N GLY A 11 20.27 -0.91 -11.30
CA GLY A 11 18.83 -0.67 -11.49
C GLY A 11 17.92 -1.25 -10.42
N ARG A 12 17.43 -0.39 -9.52
CA ARG A 12 16.33 -0.73 -8.61
C ARG A 12 15.06 -0.84 -9.45
N CYS A 13 14.39 -1.99 -9.39
CA CYS A 13 13.02 -2.11 -9.91
C CYS A 13 12.12 -1.23 -9.03
N VAL A 14 11.67 -0.10 -9.57
CA VAL A 14 10.77 0.81 -8.86
C VAL A 14 9.35 0.35 -9.14
N CYS A 15 8.64 -0.10 -8.10
CA CYS A 15 7.21 -0.37 -8.17
C CYS A 15 6.43 0.86 -7.71
N ALA A 16 5.28 1.09 -8.33
CA ALA A 16 4.37 2.17 -7.97
C ALA A 16 3.01 1.54 -7.68
N PHE A 17 2.47 1.80 -6.50
CA PHE A 17 1.23 1.22 -6.01
C PHE A 17 0.66 2.11 -4.90
N GLY A 18 -0.56 1.83 -4.48
CA GLY A 18 -1.19 2.58 -3.41
C GLY A 18 -2.60 2.11 -3.10
N ALA A 19 -3.36 2.99 -2.48
CA ALA A 19 -4.74 2.74 -2.13
C ALA A 19 -5.61 3.97 -2.38
N PHE A 20 -6.87 3.74 -2.72
CA PHE A 20 -7.93 4.71 -2.52
C PHE A 20 -8.61 4.42 -1.19
N LEU A 21 -8.79 5.46 -0.37
CA LEU A 21 -9.38 5.36 0.94
C LEU A 21 -10.71 6.10 0.94
N SER A 22 -11.78 5.39 1.31
CA SER A 22 -13.12 5.98 1.48
C SER A 22 -13.18 7.05 2.58
N HIS A 23 -12.24 7.02 3.53
CA HIS A 23 -12.17 7.91 4.68
C HIS A 23 -10.72 8.37 4.87
N PRO A 24 -10.49 9.58 5.43
CA PRO A 24 -9.16 10.04 5.79
C PRO A 24 -8.44 9.09 6.76
N LEU A 25 -7.11 9.10 6.74
CA LEU A 25 -6.32 8.42 7.77
C LEU A 25 -6.53 9.10 9.13
N CYS A 26 -6.91 8.32 10.13
CA CYS A 26 -7.03 8.76 11.51
C CYS A 26 -6.67 7.62 12.48
N PRO A 27 -6.11 7.95 13.67
CA PRO A 27 -5.91 6.96 14.72
C PRO A 27 -7.24 6.33 15.16
N SER A 28 -7.29 5.00 15.19
CA SER A 28 -8.46 4.22 15.57
C SER A 28 -8.07 2.83 16.07
N GLU A 29 -8.64 2.42 17.21
CA GLU A 29 -8.46 1.06 17.75
C GLU A 29 -9.07 -0.02 16.82
N LYS A 30 -10.09 0.36 16.04
CA LYS A 30 -10.87 -0.53 15.17
C LYS A 30 -10.63 -0.22 13.70
N PHE A 31 -10.89 -1.20 12.84
CA PHE A 31 -10.99 -0.94 11.42
C PHE A 31 -12.18 -0.03 11.11
N TYR A 32 -12.00 0.86 10.12
CA TYR A 32 -13.02 1.78 9.65
C TYR A 32 -12.94 1.93 8.11
N GLY A 33 -13.87 2.70 7.54
CA GLY A 33 -14.01 2.88 6.10
C GLY A 33 -15.16 2.06 5.49
N THR A 34 -15.32 2.17 4.18
CA THR A 34 -16.33 1.46 3.37
C THR A 34 -15.67 0.59 2.29
N GLY A 35 -16.49 -0.24 1.66
CA GLY A 35 -16.13 -1.07 0.52
C GLY A 35 -15.74 -0.31 -0.76
N GLU A 36 -15.83 1.02 -0.75
CA GLU A 36 -15.29 1.88 -1.82
C GLU A 36 -13.76 1.95 -1.78
N SER A 37 -13.15 1.61 -0.65
CA SER A 37 -11.68 1.54 -0.52
C SER A 37 -11.14 0.41 -1.39
N PHE A 38 -9.99 0.61 -2.03
CA PHE A 38 -9.34 -0.42 -2.85
C PHE A 38 -7.83 -0.21 -2.92
N LEU A 39 -7.09 -1.30 -3.18
CA LEU A 39 -5.66 -1.25 -3.46
C LEU A 39 -5.42 -1.20 -4.97
N PHE A 40 -4.32 -0.60 -5.41
CA PHE A 40 -3.92 -0.61 -6.81
C PHE A 40 -2.42 -0.78 -7.00
N LEU A 41 -2.05 -1.45 -8.09
CA LEU A 41 -0.73 -1.46 -8.70
C LEU A 41 -0.77 -0.51 -9.90
N LEU A 42 0.24 0.33 -10.05
CA LEU A 42 0.42 1.21 -11.21
C LEU A 42 1.59 0.75 -12.09
N HIS A 43 2.72 0.38 -11.48
CA HIS A 43 3.90 -0.17 -12.15
C HIS A 43 4.35 -1.46 -11.45
N PRO A 44 4.71 -2.54 -12.18
CA PRO A 44 4.97 -2.61 -13.63
C PRO A 44 3.72 -2.75 -14.50
N ARG A 45 2.57 -3.09 -13.93
CA ARG A 45 1.31 -3.21 -14.65
C ARG A 45 0.15 -2.72 -13.82
N PHE A 46 -0.72 -1.92 -14.43
CA PHE A 46 -1.91 -1.42 -13.77
C PHE A 46 -2.87 -2.55 -13.38
N LYS A 47 -3.32 -2.56 -12.12
CA LYS A 47 -4.35 -3.48 -11.61
C LYS A 47 -5.01 -2.90 -10.35
N CYS A 48 -6.34 -2.96 -10.28
CA CYS A 48 -7.09 -2.61 -9.06
C CYS A 48 -7.58 -3.88 -8.34
N PHE A 49 -7.57 -3.84 -7.01
CA PHE A 49 -8.04 -4.88 -6.11
C PHE A 49 -9.16 -4.29 -5.24
N ARG A 50 -10.40 -4.53 -5.67
CA ARG A 50 -11.59 -4.03 -4.98
C ARG A 50 -11.98 -4.94 -3.83
N TRP A 51 -12.83 -4.41 -2.95
CA TRP A 51 -13.39 -5.17 -1.84
C TRP A 51 -14.03 -6.48 -2.30
N THR A 52 -13.72 -7.56 -1.59
CA THR A 52 -14.23 -8.92 -1.86
C THR A 52 -15.63 -9.18 -1.33
N GLY A 53 -16.10 -8.38 -0.36
CA GLY A 53 -17.31 -8.67 0.41
C GLY A 53 -17.08 -9.54 1.66
N GLU A 54 -15.86 -10.06 1.87
CA GLU A 54 -15.60 -11.08 2.89
C GLU A 54 -15.55 -10.52 4.33
N ASN A 55 -15.03 -9.31 4.51
CA ASN A 55 -14.95 -8.62 5.80
C ASN A 55 -14.90 -7.09 5.60
N SER A 56 -14.91 -6.32 6.70
CA SER A 56 -14.87 -4.85 6.66
C SER A 56 -13.58 -4.27 7.24
N PHE A 57 -12.44 -4.96 7.08
CA PHE A 57 -11.14 -4.55 7.61
C PHE A 57 -10.41 -3.60 6.65
N PHE A 58 -11.01 -2.45 6.32
CA PHE A 58 -10.52 -1.58 5.25
C PHE A 58 -9.32 -0.73 5.64
N ILE A 59 -9.44 0.06 6.70
CA ILE A 59 -8.43 1.03 7.12
C ILE A 59 -8.24 0.88 8.62
N LYS A 60 -6.99 0.89 9.08
CA LYS A 60 -6.63 0.98 10.50
C LYS A 60 -5.39 1.86 10.63
N GLY A 61 -5.44 2.86 11.49
CA GLY A 61 -4.28 3.69 11.80
C GLY A 61 -4.10 3.78 13.32
N ASP A 62 -2.87 3.87 13.77
CA ASP A 62 -2.50 4.30 15.12
C ASP A 62 -1.38 5.34 15.00
N LEU A 63 -0.75 5.72 16.12
CA LEU A 63 0.33 6.70 16.11
C LEU A 63 1.63 6.13 15.53
N ASP A 64 1.74 4.80 15.50
CA ASP A 64 2.97 4.10 15.13
C ASP A 64 2.90 3.55 13.69
N SER A 65 1.72 3.52 13.08
CA SER A 65 1.53 3.01 11.73
C SER A 65 0.17 3.29 11.13
N PHE A 66 0.03 3.05 9.82
CA PHE A 66 -1.28 2.79 9.24
C PHE A 66 -1.26 1.60 8.30
N ALA A 67 -2.44 0.99 8.15
CA ALA A 67 -2.67 -0.22 7.42
C ALA A 67 -3.97 -0.15 6.60
N ILE A 68 -3.94 -0.77 5.43
CA ILE A 68 -5.05 -0.82 4.48
C ILE A 68 -5.24 -2.27 4.04
N GLY A 69 -6.46 -2.77 4.26
CA GLY A 69 -6.87 -4.14 3.98
C GLY A 69 -6.33 -5.12 5.01
N GLY A 70 -7.20 -5.81 5.71
CA GLY A 70 -6.83 -6.82 6.70
C GLY A 70 -7.36 -8.21 6.37
N GLY A 71 -7.34 -9.07 7.37
CA GLY A 71 -7.75 -10.47 7.25
C GLY A 71 -6.59 -11.38 6.85
N SER A 72 -6.66 -12.64 7.28
CA SER A 72 -5.61 -13.65 7.08
C SER A 72 -4.28 -13.35 7.78
N GLY A 73 -4.30 -12.57 8.86
CA GLY A 73 -3.13 -12.30 9.72
C GLY A 73 -2.15 -11.24 9.21
N HIS A 74 -2.39 -10.66 8.03
CA HIS A 74 -1.53 -9.64 7.43
C HIS A 74 -2.34 -8.46 6.89
N PHE A 75 -1.63 -7.41 6.48
CA PHE A 75 -2.21 -6.24 5.82
C PHE A 75 -1.88 -6.21 4.34
N GLY A 76 -2.84 -5.75 3.54
CA GLY A 76 -2.68 -5.50 2.11
C GLY A 76 -1.58 -4.48 1.83
N LEU A 77 -1.60 -3.40 2.60
CA LEU A 77 -0.57 -2.37 2.65
C LEU A 77 -0.41 -1.88 4.08
N TRP A 78 0.82 -1.73 4.55
CA TRP A 78 1.16 -1.19 5.87
C TRP A 78 2.37 -0.28 5.73
N LEU A 79 2.40 0.81 6.49
CA LEU A 79 3.49 1.76 6.59
C LEU A 79 3.74 2.12 8.05
N ASP A 80 5.02 2.29 8.41
CA ASP A 80 5.49 2.67 9.74
C ASP A 80 5.26 4.17 10.04
N GLU A 81 5.55 4.59 11.27
CA GLU A 81 5.37 5.96 11.74
C GLU A 81 6.24 6.98 11.00
N THR A 82 7.37 6.50 10.45
CA THR A 82 8.31 7.34 9.70
C THR A 82 7.98 7.42 8.21
N LEU A 83 6.95 6.69 7.76
CA LEU A 83 6.55 6.56 6.36
C LEU A 83 7.70 6.10 5.46
N TYR A 84 8.65 5.36 6.03
CA TYR A 84 9.87 4.92 5.35
C TYR A 84 9.85 3.42 5.09
N LEU A 85 9.41 2.63 6.06
CA LEU A 85 9.30 1.18 5.95
C LEU A 85 7.85 0.81 5.68
N GLY A 86 7.67 -0.10 4.72
CA GLY A 86 6.37 -0.61 4.40
C GLY A 86 6.36 -2.11 4.19
N ARG A 87 5.16 -2.66 4.29
CA ARG A 87 4.89 -4.07 4.04
C ARG A 87 3.64 -4.25 3.22
N SER A 88 3.66 -5.20 2.28
CA SER A 88 2.50 -5.59 1.50
C SER A 88 2.40 -7.11 1.40
N ASN A 89 1.23 -7.65 1.76
CA ASN A 89 0.93 -9.07 1.66
C ASN A 89 -0.48 -9.28 1.08
N PRO A 90 -0.80 -10.50 0.64
CA PRO A 90 -2.18 -10.86 0.38
C PRO A 90 -3.07 -10.67 1.61
N CYS A 91 -4.27 -10.13 1.42
CA CYS A 91 -5.27 -10.00 2.47
C CYS A 91 -6.66 -10.43 1.97
N ALA A 92 -7.53 -10.85 2.90
CA ALA A 92 -8.88 -11.31 2.58
C ALA A 92 -9.80 -10.15 2.13
N THR A 93 -9.58 -8.92 2.63
CA THR A 93 -10.42 -7.76 2.29
C THR A 93 -10.40 -7.43 0.79
N PHE A 94 -9.25 -7.58 0.12
CA PHE A 94 -9.06 -7.17 -1.28
C PHE A 94 -8.62 -8.31 -2.21
N SER A 95 -8.29 -9.49 -1.67
CA SER A 95 -7.71 -10.60 -2.43
C SER A 95 -6.55 -10.16 -3.33
N ASN A 96 -5.72 -9.24 -2.83
CA ASN A 96 -4.55 -8.72 -3.55
C ASN A 96 -3.39 -9.71 -3.52
N CYS A 97 -2.48 -9.59 -4.49
CA CYS A 97 -1.12 -10.10 -4.31
C CYS A 97 -0.29 -9.08 -3.54
N SER A 98 0.94 -9.43 -3.13
CA SER A 98 1.88 -8.41 -2.66
C SER A 98 2.04 -7.32 -3.74
N LEU A 99 1.98 -6.06 -3.31
CA LEU A 99 2.03 -4.89 -4.19
C LEU A 99 3.48 -4.52 -4.59
N SER A 100 4.45 -5.02 -3.83
CA SER A 100 5.88 -4.89 -4.10
C SER A 100 6.48 -6.25 -4.49
N GLU A 101 7.71 -6.23 -5.04
CA GLU A 101 8.40 -7.48 -5.41
C GLU A 101 8.69 -8.39 -4.21
N ALA A 102 8.96 -7.79 -3.05
CA ALA A 102 9.11 -8.46 -1.77
C ALA A 102 8.04 -7.96 -0.80
N SER A 103 7.73 -8.76 0.23
CA SER A 103 6.75 -8.36 1.25
C SER A 103 7.15 -7.07 1.98
N ASP A 104 8.45 -6.84 2.20
CA ASP A 104 8.98 -5.62 2.81
C ASP A 104 9.55 -4.69 1.75
N PHE A 105 9.30 -3.39 1.88
CA PHE A 105 9.80 -2.37 0.96
C PHE A 105 10.17 -1.08 1.69
N ARG A 106 10.89 -0.22 0.97
CA ARG A 106 11.22 1.15 1.42
C ARG A 106 10.52 2.15 0.54
N VAL A 107 9.93 3.16 1.17
CA VAL A 107 9.29 4.26 0.47
C VAL A 107 10.37 5.19 -0.10
N LEU A 108 10.30 5.44 -1.40
CA LEU A 108 11.12 6.45 -2.07
C LEU A 108 10.39 7.79 -2.16
N GLN A 109 9.09 7.73 -2.45
CA GLN A 109 8.20 8.87 -2.56
C GLN A 109 6.80 8.41 -2.17
N LEU A 110 6.09 9.25 -1.41
CA LEU A 110 4.71 9.06 -1.00
C LEU A 110 3.93 10.33 -1.34
N GLU A 111 2.77 10.15 -1.97
CA GLU A 111 1.87 11.25 -2.30
C GLU A 111 0.48 10.92 -1.78
N ALA A 112 -0.20 11.93 -1.24
CA ALA A 112 -1.58 11.84 -0.79
C ALA A 112 -2.41 12.89 -1.53
N TRP A 113 -3.50 12.46 -2.13
CA TRP A 113 -4.37 13.30 -2.96
C TRP A 113 -5.78 13.29 -2.38
N THR A 114 -6.41 14.46 -2.27
CA THR A 114 -7.79 14.62 -1.82
C THR A 114 -8.64 15.27 -2.91
N PHE A 115 -9.93 14.96 -2.90
CA PHE A 115 -10.92 15.55 -3.79
C PHE A 115 -11.83 16.48 -2.97
N TRP A 116 -12.16 17.65 -3.51
CA TRP A 116 -12.98 18.70 -2.88
C TRP A 116 -14.41 18.67 -3.39
#